data_AF-A0A6C0F710-F1
#
_entry.id   AF-A0A6C0F710-F1
#
_cell.length_a   1.000
_cell.length_b   1.000
_cell.length_c   1.000
_cell.angle_alpha   90.00
_cell.angle_beta   90.00
_cell.angle_gamma   90.00
#
_symmetry.space_group_name_H-M   'P 1'
#
loop_
_entity.id
_entity.type
_entity.pdbx_description
1 polymer ?
#
loop_
_entity_poly.entity_id
_entity_poly.type
_entity_poly.pdbx_seq_one_letter_code
_entity_poly.pdbx_strand_id
1 'polypeptide(L)'
;MPQYGAGVSFSKMKRKMQKRKDRKQTKKKRRIKTRLRKLDSELDREVSRKLGISTSKEKPCQCGTHRYKGTEPTPRGLGKCEECIPLHVILRGKDGQLYENKGNTWSLL
;
A
#
# COMPACT_ATOMS: atom_id res chain seq x y z
N MET A 1 -59.39 4.17 42.00
CA MET A 1 -58.22 5.06 42.14
C MET A 1 -57.37 4.95 40.88
N PRO A 2 -57.39 5.92 39.95
CA PRO A 2 -56.53 5.87 38.77
C PRO A 2 -55.11 6.31 39.13
N GLN A 3 -54.12 5.48 38.82
CA GLN A 3 -52.69 5.81 38.96
C GLN A 3 -52.27 6.67 37.77
N TYR A 4 -51.88 7.92 38.03
CA TYR A 4 -51.41 8.86 37.02
C TYR A 4 -50.07 8.39 36.45
N GLY A 5 -50.04 8.19 35.13
CA GLY A 5 -48.90 7.69 34.37
C GLY A 5 -47.65 8.57 34.51
N ALA A 6 -46.49 7.90 34.61
CA ALA A 6 -45.18 8.52 34.71
C ALA A 6 -44.87 9.40 33.48
N GLY A 7 -45.11 10.71 33.62
CA GLY A 7 -44.78 11.71 32.61
C GLY A 7 -43.27 11.78 32.40
N VAL A 8 -42.83 11.55 31.16
CA VAL A 8 -41.42 11.72 30.78
C VAL A 8 -41.06 13.20 30.91
N SER A 9 -40.19 13.56 31.85
CA SER A 9 -39.77 14.96 32.06
C SER A 9 -39.30 15.63 30.76
N PHE A 10 -39.90 16.79 30.41
CA PHE A 10 -39.59 17.58 29.22
C PHE A 10 -38.08 17.85 29.05
N SER A 11 -37.35 18.02 30.15
CA SER A 11 -35.90 18.22 30.18
C SER A 11 -35.13 16.99 29.67
N LYS A 12 -35.59 15.78 29.99
CA LYS A 12 -35.02 14.50 29.49
C LYS A 12 -35.26 14.34 28.00
N MET A 13 -36.41 14.81 27.49
CA MET A 13 -36.77 14.73 26.08
C MET A 13 -35.95 15.72 25.22
N LYS A 14 -35.78 16.97 25.67
CA LYS A 14 -34.91 17.98 25.01
C LYS A 14 -33.45 17.52 24.95
N ARG A 15 -32.90 16.96 26.04
CA ARG A 15 -31.53 16.38 26.06
C ARG A 15 -31.34 15.25 25.05
N LYS A 16 -32.33 14.36 24.89
CA LYS A 16 -32.30 13.27 23.89
C LYS A 16 -32.32 13.81 22.45
N MET A 17 -33.10 14.86 22.18
CA MET A 17 -33.12 15.51 20.86
C MET A 17 -31.80 16.22 20.55
N GLN A 18 -31.21 16.92 21.51
CA GLN A 18 -29.92 17.59 21.35
C GLN A 18 -28.81 16.57 21.03
N LYS A 19 -28.70 15.48 21.82
CA LYS A 19 -27.74 14.38 21.55
C LYS A 19 -27.92 13.75 20.16
N ARG A 20 -29.16 13.65 19.65
CA ARG A 20 -29.43 13.16 18.29
C ARG A 20 -28.96 14.14 17.21
N LYS A 21 -29.11 15.46 17.41
CA LYS A 21 -28.56 16.49 16.53
C LYS A 21 -27.02 16.45 16.51
N ASP A 22 -26.38 16.38 17.67
CA ASP A 22 -24.92 16.33 17.80
C ASP A 22 -24.33 15.07 17.12
N ARG A 23 -25.01 13.92 17.26
CA ARG A 23 -24.63 12.67 16.59
C ARG A 23 -24.78 12.74 15.06
N LYS A 24 -25.75 13.50 14.54
CA LYS A 24 -25.87 13.75 13.09
C LYS A 24 -24.77 14.67 12.57
N GLN A 25 -24.42 15.72 13.33
CA GLN A 25 -23.37 16.67 12.95
C GLN A 25 -21.97 16.01 12.93
N THR A 26 -21.65 15.19 13.93
CA THR A 26 -20.39 14.44 14.01
C THR A 26 -20.26 13.41 12.88
N LYS A 27 -21.35 12.72 12.50
CA LYS A 27 -21.36 11.85 11.31
C LYS A 27 -21.08 12.63 10.01
N LYS A 28 -21.66 13.82 9.84
CA LYS A 28 -21.41 14.69 8.68
C LYS A 28 -19.93 15.12 8.60
N LYS A 29 -19.34 15.56 9.72
CA LYS A 29 -17.92 15.92 9.81
C LYS A 29 -16.99 14.74 9.50
N ARG A 30 -17.27 13.54 10.01
CA ARG A 30 -16.49 12.32 9.70
C ARG A 30 -16.55 11.99 8.20
N ARG A 31 -17.72 12.12 7.56
CA ARG A 31 -17.90 11.83 6.13
C ARG A 31 -17.12 12.81 5.23
N ILE A 32 -17.03 14.08 5.63
CA ILE A 32 -16.22 15.10 4.93
C ILE A 32 -14.73 14.78 5.07
N LYS A 33 -14.26 14.45 6.29
CA LYS A 33 -12.86 14.09 6.55
C LYS A 33 -12.41 12.87 5.72
N THR A 34 -13.28 11.87 5.56
CA THR A 34 -12.97 10.70 4.72
C THR A 34 -12.95 11.02 3.22
N ARG A 35 -13.72 12.01 2.75
CA ARG A 35 -13.68 12.45 1.34
C ARG A 35 -12.39 13.21 1.03
N LEU A 36 -11.98 14.13 1.91
CA LEU A 36 -10.73 14.89 1.73
C LEU A 36 -9.51 13.98 1.65
N ARG A 37 -9.40 12.96 2.52
CA ARG A 37 -8.31 11.98 2.45
C ARG A 37 -8.26 11.17 1.16
N LYS A 38 -9.41 10.94 0.51
CA LYS A 38 -9.45 10.24 -0.77
C LYS A 38 -8.92 11.12 -1.90
N LEU A 39 -9.29 12.41 -1.89
CA LEU A 39 -8.82 13.39 -2.86
C LEU A 39 -7.30 13.60 -2.76
N ASP A 40 -6.75 13.74 -1.54
CA ASP A 40 -5.30 13.85 -1.34
C ASP A 40 -4.57 12.60 -1.88
N SER A 41 -5.09 11.40 -1.58
CA SER A 41 -4.49 10.15 -2.06
C SER A 41 -4.58 9.98 -3.58
N GLU A 42 -5.60 10.53 -4.24
CA GLU A 42 -5.73 10.49 -5.69
C GLU A 42 -4.76 11.48 -6.35
N LEU A 43 -4.62 12.67 -5.77
CA LEU A 43 -3.67 13.69 -6.22
C LEU A 43 -2.23 13.20 -6.09
N ASP A 44 -1.85 12.63 -4.94
CA ASP A 44 -0.53 12.04 -4.72
C ASP A 44 -0.20 10.93 -5.72
N ARG A 45 -1.20 10.09 -6.07
CA ARG A 45 -1.05 9.03 -7.08
C ARG A 45 -0.90 9.56 -8.50
N GLU A 46 -1.55 10.67 -8.82
CA GLU A 46 -1.42 11.30 -10.13
C GLU A 46 -0.08 12.01 -10.27
N VAL A 47 0.35 12.74 -9.23
CA VAL A 47 1.67 13.38 -9.16
C VAL A 47 2.79 12.33 -9.23
N SER A 48 2.69 11.23 -8.47
CA SER A 48 3.68 10.15 -8.52
C SER A 48 3.79 9.49 -9.91
N ARG A 49 2.66 9.35 -10.63
CA ARG A 49 2.65 8.85 -12.02
C ARG A 49 3.27 9.83 -13.00
N LYS A 50 2.97 11.14 -12.87
CA LYS A 50 3.51 12.19 -13.75
C LYS A 50 5.00 12.41 -13.57
N LEU A 51 5.50 12.33 -12.33
CA LEU A 51 6.91 12.51 -12.01
C LEU A 51 7.75 11.26 -12.27
N GLY A 52 7.15 10.13 -12.65
CA GLY A 52 7.87 8.87 -12.86
C GLY A 52 8.57 8.36 -11.60
N ILE A 53 8.18 8.86 -10.42
CA ILE A 53 8.72 8.44 -9.11
C ILE A 53 8.08 7.09 -8.80
N SER A 54 8.48 6.06 -9.53
CA SER A 54 8.42 4.71 -9.01
C SER A 54 9.35 4.75 -7.80
N THR A 55 8.80 4.64 -6.59
CA THR A 55 9.61 4.25 -5.45
C THR A 55 10.16 2.87 -5.80
N SER A 56 11.33 2.82 -6.45
CA SER A 56 11.98 1.56 -6.82
C SER A 56 12.41 0.94 -5.50
N LYS A 57 11.47 0.25 -4.85
CA LYS A 57 11.74 -0.50 -3.64
C LYS A 57 12.76 -1.55 -4.07
N GLU A 58 13.99 -1.38 -3.61
CA GLU A 58 15.03 -2.38 -3.77
C GLU A 58 14.44 -3.73 -3.38
N LYS A 59 14.49 -4.68 -4.31
CA LYS A 59 13.95 -6.01 -4.06
C LYS A 59 15.07 -6.81 -3.39
N PRO A 60 14.86 -7.31 -2.17
CA PRO A 60 15.83 -8.21 -1.57
C PRO A 60 15.90 -9.50 -2.39
N CYS A 61 17.08 -10.09 -2.43
CA CYS A 61 17.27 -11.44 -2.92
C CYS A 61 16.53 -12.45 -2.04
N GLN A 62 16.26 -13.66 -2.56
CA GLN A 62 15.75 -14.77 -1.75
C GLN A 62 16.65 -15.12 -0.56
N CYS A 63 17.98 -14.95 -0.68
CA CYS A 63 18.91 -15.16 0.44
C CYS A 63 18.95 -14.00 1.45
N GLY A 64 18.36 -12.84 1.14
CA GLY A 64 18.37 -11.66 1.99
C GLY A 64 19.68 -10.86 2.01
N THR A 65 20.79 -11.42 1.52
CA THR A 65 22.12 -10.78 1.52
C THR A 65 22.23 -9.66 0.49
N HIS A 66 21.71 -9.89 -0.71
CA HIS A 66 21.79 -8.94 -1.82
C HIS A 66 20.49 -8.16 -2.00
N ARG A 67 20.61 -6.91 -2.46
CA ARG A 67 19.49 -6.06 -2.84
C ARG A 67 19.65 -5.62 -4.28
N TYR A 68 18.57 -5.71 -5.03
CA TYR A 68 18.56 -5.40 -6.46
C TYR A 68 17.66 -4.21 -6.74
N LYS A 69 18.16 -3.29 -7.55
CA LYS A 69 17.35 -2.17 -8.07
C LYS A 69 16.33 -2.64 -9.10
N GLY A 70 16.50 -3.85 -9.63
CA GLY A 70 15.66 -4.40 -10.69
C GLY A 70 15.89 -3.71 -12.04
N THR A 71 16.87 -2.82 -12.15
CA THR A 71 17.29 -2.18 -13.41
C THR A 71 18.45 -2.90 -14.07
N GLU A 72 18.99 -3.94 -13.43
CA GLU A 72 20.11 -4.71 -13.97
C GLU A 72 19.63 -5.52 -15.19
N PRO A 73 20.41 -5.55 -16.29
CA PRO A 73 20.05 -6.31 -17.49
C PRO A 73 20.19 -7.82 -17.26
N THR A 74 21.12 -8.22 -16.40
CA THR A 74 21.41 -9.60 -16.04
C THR A 74 20.27 -10.24 -15.22
N PRO A 75 20.28 -11.57 -15.01
CA PRO A 75 19.29 -12.25 -14.19
C PRO A 75 19.18 -11.72 -12.73
N ARG A 76 20.15 -10.93 -12.25
CA ARG A 76 20.05 -10.15 -11.01
C ARG A 76 18.84 -9.22 -10.98
N GLY A 77 18.48 -8.65 -12.13
CA GLY A 77 17.30 -7.81 -12.30
C GLY A 77 15.97 -8.53 -12.05
N LEU A 78 15.98 -9.86 -11.95
CA LEU A 78 14.86 -10.71 -11.56
C LEU A 78 14.78 -10.96 -10.04
N GLY A 79 15.74 -10.43 -9.26
CA GLY A 79 15.79 -10.56 -7.81
C GLY A 79 16.47 -11.83 -7.29
N LYS A 80 17.35 -12.44 -8.09
CA LYS A 80 18.08 -13.65 -7.72
C LYS A 80 19.60 -13.44 -7.78
N CYS A 81 20.31 -13.93 -6.77
CA CYS A 81 21.76 -13.88 -6.68
C CYS A 81 22.44 -15.06 -7.37
N GLU A 82 23.73 -14.94 -7.68
CA GLU A 82 24.55 -16.02 -8.22
C GLU A 82 24.56 -17.25 -7.32
N GLU A 83 24.63 -17.03 -6.01
CA GLU A 83 24.65 -18.08 -4.99
C GLU A 83 23.28 -18.77 -4.83
N CYS A 84 22.21 -18.03 -5.12
CA CYS A 84 20.82 -18.45 -4.95
C CYS A 84 20.35 -19.34 -6.10
N ILE A 85 21.08 -19.29 -7.20
CA ILE A 85 20.76 -19.98 -8.43
C ILE A 85 21.77 -21.10 -8.61
N PRO A 86 21.35 -22.31 -9.02
CA PRO A 86 22.28 -23.41 -9.25
C PRO A 86 23.34 -23.06 -10.32
N LEU A 87 24.47 -23.77 -10.26
CA LEU A 87 25.53 -23.67 -11.28
C LEU A 87 25.06 -24.21 -12.63
N HIS A 88 25.63 -23.70 -13.73
CA HIS A 88 25.36 -24.14 -15.10
C HIS A 88 23.89 -24.06 -15.53
N VAL A 89 23.14 -23.13 -14.93
CA VAL A 89 21.80 -22.81 -15.43
C VAL A 89 21.86 -21.61 -16.34
N ILE A 90 21.05 -21.67 -17.39
CA ILE A 90 20.87 -20.59 -18.35
C ILE A 90 19.60 -19.83 -17.97
N LEU A 91 19.73 -18.53 -17.75
CA LEU A 91 18.61 -17.64 -17.47
C LEU A 91 18.52 -16.55 -18.52
N ARG A 92 17.29 -16.18 -18.85
CA ARG A 92 17.02 -15.04 -19.72
C ARG A 92 17.02 -13.75 -18.90
N GLY A 93 17.90 -12.82 -19.25
CA GLY A 93 17.97 -11.47 -18.69
C GLY A 93 16.77 -10.61 -19.08
N LYS A 94 16.68 -9.41 -18.50
CA LYS A 94 15.63 -8.43 -18.83
C LYS A 94 15.79 -7.84 -20.23
N ASP A 95 17.03 -7.81 -20.71
CA ASP A 95 17.43 -7.51 -22.08
C ASP A 95 17.04 -8.60 -23.08
N GLY A 96 16.57 -9.76 -22.61
CA GLY A 96 16.20 -10.89 -23.43
C GLY A 96 17.38 -11.77 -23.84
N GLN A 97 18.61 -11.46 -23.39
CA GLN A 97 19.81 -12.25 -23.63
C GLN A 97 19.90 -13.46 -22.68
N LEU A 98 20.70 -14.46 -23.03
CA LEU A 98 20.90 -15.65 -22.24
C LEU A 98 22.19 -15.54 -21.43
N TYR A 99 22.11 -15.82 -20.15
CA TYR A 99 23.23 -15.78 -19.22
C TYR A 99 23.41 -17.13 -18.55
N GLU A 100 24.64 -17.64 -18.53
CA GLU A 100 25.03 -18.82 -17.77
C GLU A 100 25.56 -18.42 -16.38
N ASN A 101 25.12 -19.12 -15.34
CA ASN A 101 25.68 -18.95 -14.00
C ASN A 101 26.98 -19.75 -13.81
N LYS A 102 28.09 -19.05 -13.58
CA LYS A 102 29.41 -19.63 -13.25
C LYS A 102 29.72 -19.59 -11.75
N GLY A 103 28.71 -19.48 -10.90
CA GLY A 103 28.81 -19.54 -9.43
C GLY A 103 29.10 -18.22 -8.77
N ASN A 104 29.97 -17.41 -9.37
CA ASN A 104 30.31 -16.07 -8.88
C ASN A 104 30.02 -14.96 -9.89
N THR A 105 29.78 -15.32 -11.15
CA THR A 105 29.55 -14.37 -12.24
C THR A 105 28.54 -14.92 -13.25
N TRP A 106 27.88 -13.99 -13.94
CA TRP A 106 27.08 -14.27 -15.11
C TRP A 106 27.93 -14.10 -16.35
N SER A 107 27.98 -15.13 -17.20
CA SER A 107 28.55 -15.01 -18.55
C SER A 107 27.44 -14.97 -19.59
N LEU A 108 27.51 -13.97 -20.46
CA LEU A 108 26.64 -13.86 -21.62
C LEU A 108 26.94 -15.03 -22.59
N LEU A 109 25.86 -15.65 -23.09
CA LEU A 109 25.88 -16.67 -24.15
C LEU A 109 25.50 -16.07 -25.50
#